data_AF-A0A9Q3HT83-F1
#
_entry.id   AF-A0A9Q3HT83-F1
#
_cell.length_a   1.000
_cell.length_b   1.000
_cell.length_c   1.000
_cell.angle_alpha   90.00
_cell.angle_beta   90.00
_cell.angle_gamma   90.00
#
_symmetry.space_group_name_H-M   'P 1'
#
loop_
_entity.id
_entity.type
_entity.pdbx_description
1 polymer ?
#
loop_
_entity_poly.entity_id
_entity_poly.type
_entity_poly.pdbx_seq_one_letter_code
_entity_poly.pdbx_strand_id
1 'polypeptide(L)'
;MGKALMKGGPKLKEWPYFSAKGEYENMEFIRGIEIIKEDFELSERLVTARFKTLFTRSANRWYISLRQAHGHQSWTCWKTQLINKWANDSWGFRVETAFESDRFNADKDESLPWFCQQKDRLTALYPDMSEFMIHRKLLRKCGGDLEHAVKSRTTEQLSEEYIINILEGVNTRTRIGSSRVNLKTRFKYILERFW
;
A
#
# COMPACT_ATOMS: atom_id res chain seq x y z
N MET A 1 25.34 -29.28 20.56
CA MET A 1 23.86 -29.26 20.65
C MET A 1 23.30 -28.38 19.53
N GLY A 2 22.97 -28.94 18.35
CA GLY A 2 22.80 -28.15 17.12
C GLY A 2 21.62 -28.52 16.22
N LYS A 3 20.56 -29.18 16.73
CA LYS A 3 19.39 -29.56 15.93
C LYS A 3 18.14 -29.60 16.82
N ALA A 4 17.49 -28.46 17.05
CA ALA A 4 16.15 -28.45 17.66
C ALA A 4 15.30 -27.18 17.44
N LEU A 5 15.80 -26.07 16.90
CA LEU A 5 15.05 -24.79 16.92
C LEU A 5 14.16 -24.52 15.68
N MET A 6 14.06 -25.43 14.71
CA MET A 6 13.37 -25.13 13.43
C MET A 6 12.28 -26.14 13.04
N LYS A 7 11.78 -26.97 13.97
CA LYS A 7 10.77 -28.00 13.61
C LYS A 7 9.34 -27.46 13.41
N GLY A 8 9.11 -26.16 13.61
CA GLY A 8 7.81 -25.51 13.39
C GLY A 8 7.88 -24.09 12.83
N GLY A 9 9.05 -23.63 12.39
CA GLY A 9 9.20 -22.29 11.82
C GLY A 9 8.82 -22.23 10.32
N PRO A 10 8.59 -21.02 9.78
CA PRO A 10 8.16 -20.86 8.41
C PRO A 10 9.22 -21.34 7.43
N LYS A 11 8.78 -22.03 6.37
CA LYS A 11 9.63 -22.48 5.27
C LYS A 11 10.17 -21.26 4.56
N LEU A 12 11.38 -21.35 3.99
CA LEU A 12 12.03 -20.21 3.34
C LEU A 12 11.15 -19.51 2.28
N LYS A 13 10.34 -20.27 1.54
CA LYS A 13 9.40 -19.76 0.53
C LYS A 13 8.28 -18.88 1.08
N GLU A 14 7.99 -18.96 2.37
CA GLU A 14 6.96 -18.17 3.06
C GLU A 14 7.52 -16.82 3.53
N TRP A 15 8.84 -16.62 3.47
CA TRP A 15 9.46 -15.35 3.83
C TRP A 15 9.39 -14.35 2.68
N PRO A 16 9.22 -13.04 2.97
CA PRO A 16 9.31 -12.02 1.94
C PRO A 16 10.75 -11.90 1.43
N TYR A 17 10.91 -11.61 0.14
CA TYR A 17 12.19 -11.30 -0.48
C TYR A 17 12.27 -9.81 -0.77
N PHE A 18 13.47 -9.24 -0.73
CA PHE A 18 13.69 -7.82 -1.00
C PHE A 18 14.84 -7.60 -1.98
N SER A 19 14.53 -6.95 -3.09
CA SER A 19 15.42 -6.65 -4.21
C SER A 19 15.76 -5.16 -4.34
N ALA A 20 14.99 -4.29 -3.66
CA ALA A 20 15.06 -2.83 -3.73
C ALA A 20 14.71 -2.24 -5.11
N LYS A 21 13.73 -2.83 -5.79
CA LYS A 21 13.23 -2.36 -7.09
C LYS A 21 11.77 -1.93 -7.07
N GLY A 22 10.95 -2.52 -6.22
CA GLY A 22 9.53 -2.16 -6.14
C GLY A 22 9.33 -0.86 -5.37
N GLU A 23 8.30 -0.10 -5.77
CA GLU A 23 7.97 1.19 -5.15
C GLU A 23 7.64 1.07 -3.67
N TYR A 24 6.96 -0.01 -3.27
CA TYR A 24 6.55 -0.28 -1.88
C TYR A 24 7.20 -1.54 -1.29
N GLU A 25 8.16 -2.13 -2.00
CA GLU A 25 8.78 -3.43 -1.65
C GLU A 25 9.44 -3.37 -0.25
N ASN A 26 9.94 -2.21 0.16
CA ASN A 26 10.53 -2.01 1.48
C ASN A 26 9.49 -2.11 2.59
N MET A 27 8.30 -1.55 2.37
CA MET A 27 7.19 -1.58 3.33
C MET A 27 6.61 -2.99 3.42
N GLU A 28 6.38 -3.63 2.29
CA GLU A 28 5.89 -5.02 2.20
C GLU A 28 6.87 -5.98 2.87
N PHE A 29 8.18 -5.83 2.61
CA PHE A 29 9.20 -6.64 3.24
C PHE A 29 9.22 -6.46 4.76
N ILE A 30 9.22 -5.23 5.26
CA ILE A 30 9.19 -4.95 6.70
C ILE A 30 7.93 -5.53 7.35
N ARG A 31 6.75 -5.28 6.76
CA ARG A 31 5.45 -5.77 7.25
C ARG A 31 5.43 -7.31 7.28
N GLY A 32 5.89 -7.96 6.22
CA GLY A 32 5.96 -9.42 6.13
C GLY A 32 6.91 -10.04 7.16
N ILE A 33 8.05 -9.40 7.44
CA ILE A 33 8.96 -9.85 8.51
C ILE A 33 8.31 -9.70 9.89
N GLU A 34 7.63 -8.58 10.17
CA GLU A 34 6.94 -8.38 11.46
C GLU A 34 5.85 -9.42 11.70
N ILE A 35 5.00 -9.68 10.70
CA ILE A 35 3.94 -10.70 10.77
C ILE A 35 4.56 -12.08 11.05
N ILE A 36 5.56 -12.49 10.27
CA ILE A 36 6.23 -13.78 10.46
C ILE A 36 6.90 -13.88 11.84
N LYS A 37 7.50 -12.78 12.31
CA LYS A 37 8.15 -12.74 13.61
C LYS A 37 7.13 -12.87 14.74
N GLU A 38 5.96 -12.26 14.60
CA GLU A 38 4.85 -12.33 15.55
C GLU A 38 4.22 -13.73 15.56
N ASP A 39 3.74 -14.20 14.40
CA ASP A 39 3.02 -15.47 14.25
C ASP A 39 3.80 -16.69 14.71
N PHE A 40 5.13 -16.66 14.55
CA PHE A 40 6.03 -17.76 14.93
C PHE A 40 6.92 -17.44 16.13
N GLU A 41 6.66 -16.33 16.83
CA GLU A 41 7.40 -15.88 18.02
C GLU A 41 8.93 -15.88 17.82
N LEU A 42 9.39 -15.46 16.64
CA LEU A 42 10.79 -15.57 16.28
C LEU A 42 11.66 -14.54 17.02
N SER A 43 12.80 -15.00 17.53
CA SER A 43 13.84 -14.08 18.01
C SER A 43 14.43 -13.26 16.86
N GLU A 44 14.86 -12.03 17.15
CA GLU A 44 15.51 -11.16 16.16
C GLU A 44 16.77 -11.81 15.53
N ARG A 45 17.46 -12.66 16.28
CA ARG A 45 18.63 -13.41 15.79
C ARG A 45 18.24 -14.40 14.68
N LEU A 46 17.10 -15.07 14.80
CA LEU A 46 16.61 -16.00 13.77
C LEU A 46 16.17 -15.25 12.52
N VAL A 47 15.47 -14.12 12.68
CA VAL A 47 15.07 -13.24 11.58
C VAL A 47 16.30 -12.76 10.81
N THR A 48 17.26 -12.14 11.51
CA THR A 48 18.45 -11.54 10.87
C THR A 48 19.43 -12.57 10.31
N ALA A 49 19.39 -13.83 10.77
CA ALA A 49 20.15 -14.94 10.18
C ALA A 49 19.67 -15.30 8.76
N ARG A 50 18.43 -14.95 8.39
CA ARG A 50 17.86 -15.22 7.06
C ARG A 50 18.21 -14.15 6.03
N PHE A 51 18.65 -12.98 6.45
CA PHE A 51 18.76 -11.79 5.59
C PHE A 51 19.66 -11.98 4.37
N LYS A 52 20.76 -12.72 4.49
CA LYS A 52 21.63 -13.04 3.34
C LYS A 52 20.85 -13.73 2.21
N THR A 53 19.81 -14.50 2.53
CA THR A 53 18.97 -15.21 1.57
C THR A 53 17.76 -14.39 1.11
N LEU A 54 17.18 -13.58 2.00
CA LEU A 54 15.98 -12.78 1.70
C LEU A 54 16.31 -11.54 0.86
N PHE A 55 17.49 -10.95 1.08
CA PHE A 55 17.97 -9.87 0.23
C PHE A 55 18.52 -10.41 -1.09
N THR A 56 18.07 -9.83 -2.20
CA THR A 56 18.48 -10.19 -3.55
C THR A 56 19.07 -8.98 -4.28
N ARG A 57 19.84 -9.22 -5.35
CA ARG A 57 20.40 -8.17 -6.24
C ARG A 57 21.12 -7.05 -5.47
N SER A 58 20.73 -5.79 -5.70
CA SER A 58 21.32 -4.58 -5.10
C SER A 58 21.13 -4.54 -3.59
N ALA A 59 19.98 -4.98 -3.08
CA ALA A 59 19.73 -5.06 -1.64
C ALA A 59 20.69 -6.04 -0.95
N ASN A 60 21.00 -7.16 -1.60
CA ASN A 60 21.97 -8.14 -1.06
C ASN A 60 23.37 -7.54 -0.90
N ARG A 61 23.84 -6.81 -1.93
CA ARG A 61 25.15 -6.14 -1.90
C ARG A 61 25.23 -5.10 -0.80
N TRP A 62 24.18 -4.27 -0.67
CA TRP A 62 24.06 -3.29 0.42
C TRP A 62 24.09 -3.96 1.80
N TYR A 63 23.31 -5.03 1.98
CA TYR A 63 23.26 -5.77 3.25
C TYR A 63 24.62 -6.36 3.62
N ILE A 64 25.30 -7.03 2.68
CA ILE A 64 26.62 -7.63 2.94
C ILE A 64 27.62 -6.56 3.36
N SER A 65 27.66 -5.42 2.66
CA SER A 65 28.57 -4.32 2.97
C SER A 65 28.36 -3.78 4.40
N LEU A 66 27.11 -3.49 4.78
CA LEU A 66 26.80 -3.01 6.13
C LEU A 66 27.06 -4.08 7.19
N ARG A 67 26.75 -5.34 6.90
CA ARG A 67 26.98 -6.46 7.82
C ARG A 67 28.46 -6.68 8.09
N GLN A 68 29.32 -6.47 7.10
CA GLN A 68 30.78 -6.54 7.25
C GLN A 68 31.31 -5.37 8.10
N ALA A 69 30.79 -4.15 7.88
CA ALA A 69 31.23 -2.96 8.60
C ALA A 69 30.77 -2.92 10.08
N HIS A 70 29.55 -3.37 10.37
CA HIS A 70 28.92 -3.18 11.68
C HIS A 70 28.61 -4.48 12.44
N GLY A 71 28.99 -5.63 11.89
CA GLY A 71 28.78 -6.93 12.53
C GLY A 71 27.30 -7.29 12.72
N HIS A 72 27.00 -8.08 13.74
CA HIS A 72 25.62 -8.50 14.03
C HIS A 72 24.80 -7.34 14.61
N GLN A 73 23.57 -7.18 14.12
CA GLN A 73 22.65 -6.12 14.51
C GLN A 73 21.25 -6.71 14.69
N SER A 74 20.45 -6.10 15.56
CA SER A 74 19.05 -6.43 15.84
C SER A 74 18.15 -6.25 14.61
N TRP A 75 16.99 -6.91 14.59
CA TRP A 75 15.97 -6.63 13.57
C TRP A 75 15.57 -5.15 13.63
N THR A 76 15.36 -4.62 14.83
CA THR A 76 15.05 -3.21 15.06
C THR A 76 16.07 -2.27 14.38
N CYS A 77 17.37 -2.55 14.53
CA CYS A 77 18.42 -1.76 13.86
C CYS A 77 18.32 -1.88 12.33
N TRP A 78 18.15 -3.09 11.79
CA TRP A 78 18.01 -3.29 10.35
C TRP A 78 16.76 -2.63 9.75
N LYS A 79 15.64 -2.63 10.48
CA LYS A 79 14.41 -1.92 10.10
C LYS A 79 14.68 -0.43 9.92
N THR A 80 15.37 0.20 10.87
CA THR A 80 15.80 1.60 10.76
C THR A 80 16.71 1.84 9.56
N GLN A 81 17.69 0.97 9.32
CA GLN A 81 18.59 1.08 8.17
C GLN A 81 17.85 0.95 6.83
N LEU A 82 16.86 0.04 6.75
CA LEU A 82 16.00 -0.13 5.57
C LEU A 82 15.18 1.13 5.30
N ILE A 83 14.54 1.69 6.33
CA ILE A 83 13.74 2.91 6.24
C ILE A 83 14.62 4.08 5.78
N ASN A 84 15.76 4.31 6.44
CA ASN A 84 16.66 5.40 6.09
C ASN A 84 17.18 5.30 4.64
N LYS A 85 17.38 4.08 4.13
CA LYS A 85 17.91 3.87 2.79
C LYS A 85 16.84 3.99 1.70
N TRP A 86 15.66 3.42 1.92
CA TRP A 86 14.65 3.22 0.86
C TRP A 86 13.31 3.92 1.09
N ALA A 87 13.01 4.34 2.31
CA ALA A 87 11.84 5.16 2.66
C ALA A 87 12.28 6.57 3.12
N ASN A 88 13.25 7.16 2.41
CA ASN A 88 13.75 8.51 2.69
C ASN A 88 12.83 9.60 2.12
N ASP A 89 13.14 10.87 2.40
CA ASP A 89 12.33 12.03 1.98
C ASP A 89 12.07 12.08 0.47
N SER A 90 13.06 11.70 -0.35
CA SER A 90 12.88 11.66 -1.81
C SER A 90 11.89 10.57 -2.23
N TRP A 91 11.84 9.46 -1.51
CA TRP A 91 10.81 8.44 -1.70
C TRP A 91 9.44 8.92 -1.21
N GLY A 92 9.39 9.53 -0.01
CA GLY A 92 8.16 10.10 0.55
C GLY A 92 7.51 11.11 -0.40
N PHE A 93 8.30 12.04 -0.96
CA PHE A 93 7.81 13.02 -1.94
C PHE A 93 7.20 12.36 -3.19
N ARG A 94 7.79 11.26 -3.69
CA ARG A 94 7.22 10.51 -4.83
C ARG A 94 5.90 9.84 -4.47
N VAL A 95 5.82 9.22 -3.30
CA VAL A 95 4.60 8.57 -2.80
C VAL A 95 3.49 9.59 -2.59
N GLU A 96 3.81 10.75 -2.01
CA GLU A 96 2.86 11.85 -1.83
C GLU A 96 2.39 12.40 -3.18
N THR A 97 3.29 12.61 -4.13
CA THR A 97 2.93 13.06 -5.49
C THR A 97 2.03 12.03 -6.20
N ALA A 98 2.35 10.74 -6.06
CA ALA A 98 1.53 9.66 -6.62
C ALA A 98 0.13 9.66 -5.98
N PHE A 99 0.05 9.76 -4.65
CA PHE A 99 -1.23 9.88 -3.95
C PHE A 99 -2.03 11.11 -4.39
N GLU A 100 -1.41 12.28 -4.51
CA GLU A 100 -2.10 13.52 -4.85
C GLU A 100 -2.58 13.59 -6.31
N SER A 101 -1.86 12.96 -7.23
CA SER A 101 -2.24 12.93 -8.66
C SER A 101 -3.27 11.85 -9.00
N ASP A 102 -3.33 10.77 -8.22
CA ASP A 102 -4.13 9.59 -8.52
C ASP A 102 -5.57 9.70 -7.99
N ARG A 103 -6.51 10.10 -8.85
CA ARG A 103 -7.94 10.15 -8.56
C ARG A 103 -8.64 8.91 -9.10
N PHE A 104 -9.59 8.38 -8.34
CA PHE A 104 -10.35 7.22 -8.77
C PHE A 104 -11.15 7.52 -10.04
N ASN A 105 -11.01 6.65 -11.03
CA ASN A 105 -11.66 6.74 -12.32
C ASN A 105 -12.54 5.50 -12.55
N ALA A 106 -13.85 5.70 -12.48
CA ALA A 106 -14.86 4.66 -12.67
C ALA A 106 -14.72 3.89 -14.01
N ASP A 107 -14.19 4.52 -15.08
CA ASP A 107 -14.03 3.86 -16.38
C ASP A 107 -12.79 2.96 -16.46
N LYS A 108 -11.81 3.16 -15.59
CA LYS A 108 -10.47 2.56 -15.72
C LYS A 108 -10.06 1.72 -14.53
N ASP A 109 -10.51 2.09 -13.34
CA ASP A 109 -10.00 1.55 -12.10
C ASP A 109 -10.94 0.49 -11.52
N GLU A 110 -10.34 -0.60 -11.06
CA GLU A 110 -11.00 -1.57 -10.19
C GLU A 110 -10.97 -1.03 -8.75
N SER A 111 -12.11 -1.07 -8.05
CA SER A 111 -12.28 -0.43 -6.74
C SER A 111 -11.34 -0.97 -5.67
N LEU A 112 -11.24 -2.30 -5.53
CA LEU A 112 -10.38 -2.92 -4.51
C LEU A 112 -8.89 -2.64 -4.75
N PRO A 113 -8.29 -2.91 -5.93
CA PRO A 113 -6.87 -2.62 -6.16
C PRO A 113 -6.51 -1.14 -5.97
N TRP A 114 -7.34 -0.24 -6.49
CA TRP A 114 -7.10 1.19 -6.34
C TRP A 114 -7.19 1.64 -4.88
N PHE A 115 -8.20 1.16 -4.15
CA PHE A 115 -8.37 1.48 -2.72
C PHE A 115 -7.18 1.01 -1.89
N CYS A 116 -6.76 -0.25 -2.05
CA CYS A 116 -5.62 -0.82 -1.35
C CYS A 116 -4.34 -0.03 -1.65
N GLN A 117 -4.09 0.32 -2.92
CA GLN A 117 -2.91 1.08 -3.30
C GLN A 117 -2.89 2.48 -2.65
N GLN A 118 -4.00 3.22 -2.69
CA GLN A 118 -4.03 4.53 -2.04
C GLN A 118 -3.91 4.43 -0.51
N LYS A 119 -4.49 3.39 0.10
CA LYS A 119 -4.35 3.13 1.54
C LYS A 119 -2.89 2.85 1.91
N ASP A 120 -2.19 2.03 1.14
CA ASP A 120 -0.77 1.75 1.37
C ASP A 120 0.09 3.03 1.27
N ARG A 121 -0.20 3.92 0.31
CA ARG A 121 0.46 5.24 0.21
C ARG A 121 0.26 6.08 1.48
N LEU A 122 -0.98 6.21 1.95
CA LEU A 122 -1.30 6.98 3.15
C LEU A 122 -0.67 6.39 4.41
N THR A 123 -0.75 5.07 4.56
CA THR A 123 -0.16 4.35 5.70
C THR A 123 1.36 4.50 5.71
N ALA A 124 2.00 4.56 4.54
CA ALA A 124 3.43 4.72 4.47
C ALA A 124 3.91 6.15 4.72
N LEU A 125 3.14 7.16 4.32
CA LEU A 125 3.43 8.57 4.61
C LEU A 125 3.10 8.94 6.06
N TYR A 126 2.03 8.35 6.61
CA TYR A 126 1.47 8.72 7.90
C TYR A 126 1.11 7.46 8.72
N PRO A 127 2.11 6.75 9.28
CA PRO A 127 1.88 5.48 9.97
C PRO A 127 0.96 5.59 11.20
N ASP A 128 0.91 6.77 11.82
CA ASP A 128 0.09 7.03 13.02
C ASP A 128 -1.30 7.61 12.67
N MET A 129 -1.65 7.69 11.37
CA MET A 129 -2.95 8.20 10.94
C MET A 129 -4.07 7.22 11.29
N SER A 130 -5.14 7.71 11.90
CA SER A 130 -6.30 6.86 12.19
C SER A 130 -6.97 6.35 10.90
N GLU A 131 -7.52 5.15 10.98
CA GLU A 131 -8.25 4.50 9.88
C GLU A 131 -9.37 5.41 9.34
N PHE A 132 -10.09 6.09 10.23
CA PHE A 132 -11.09 7.10 9.86
C PHE A 132 -10.50 8.22 8.98
N MET A 133 -9.33 8.75 9.32
CA MET A 133 -8.69 9.81 8.55
C MET A 133 -8.15 9.30 7.21
N ILE A 134 -7.65 8.07 7.17
CA ILE A 134 -7.29 7.38 5.93
C ILE A 134 -8.52 7.30 5.02
N HIS A 135 -9.63 6.73 5.50
CA HIS A 135 -10.88 6.60 4.75
C HIS A 135 -11.37 7.97 4.25
N ARG A 136 -11.36 8.99 5.11
CA ARG A 136 -11.78 10.34 4.73
C ARG A 136 -10.91 10.94 3.60
N LYS A 137 -9.60 10.73 3.64
CA LYS A 137 -8.68 11.18 2.58
C LYS A 137 -8.92 10.42 1.29
N LEU A 138 -9.11 9.10 1.34
CA LEU A 138 -9.44 8.27 0.18
C LEU A 138 -10.73 8.71 -0.50
N LEU A 139 -11.80 8.96 0.25
CA LEU A 139 -13.08 9.38 -0.30
C LEU A 139 -13.01 10.72 -1.06
N ARG A 140 -12.13 11.63 -0.65
CA ARG A 140 -11.88 12.90 -1.38
C ARG A 140 -11.23 12.68 -2.75
N LYS A 141 -10.56 11.56 -2.96
CA LYS A 141 -9.92 11.21 -4.24
C LYS A 141 -10.91 10.74 -5.31
N CYS A 142 -12.16 10.46 -4.95
CA CYS A 142 -13.24 10.19 -5.90
C CYS A 142 -13.59 11.45 -6.73
N GLY A 143 -13.58 12.63 -6.08
CA GLY A 143 -13.87 13.94 -6.68
C GLY A 143 -15.29 14.13 -7.25
N GLY A 144 -15.72 15.39 -7.36
CA GLY A 144 -16.94 15.78 -8.08
C GLY A 144 -18.21 15.06 -7.64
N ASP A 145 -19.05 14.68 -8.60
CA ASP A 145 -20.32 13.97 -8.34
C ASP A 145 -20.10 12.59 -7.71
N LEU A 146 -18.95 11.96 -7.98
CA LEU A 146 -18.62 10.66 -7.41
C LEU A 146 -18.33 10.78 -5.93
N GLU A 147 -17.56 11.79 -5.50
CA GLU A 147 -17.34 12.08 -4.08
C GLU A 147 -18.66 12.33 -3.36
N HIS A 148 -19.57 13.11 -3.94
CA HIS A 148 -20.89 13.35 -3.34
C HIS A 148 -21.72 12.05 -3.27
N ALA A 149 -21.72 11.25 -4.33
CA ALA A 149 -22.45 9.99 -4.38
C ALA A 149 -21.92 8.96 -3.38
N VAL A 150 -20.61 8.87 -3.21
CA VAL A 150 -20.02 7.98 -2.21
C VAL A 150 -20.32 8.52 -0.82
N LYS A 151 -20.05 9.80 -0.55
CA LYS A 151 -20.28 10.40 0.78
C LYS A 151 -21.71 10.31 1.28
N SER A 152 -22.70 10.48 0.39
CA SER A 152 -24.12 10.37 0.77
C SER A 152 -24.54 8.97 1.19
N ARG A 153 -23.71 7.96 0.90
CA ARG A 153 -23.89 6.55 1.26
C ARG A 153 -22.97 6.10 2.38
N THR A 154 -22.06 6.96 2.85
CA THR A 154 -21.09 6.64 3.91
C THR A 154 -21.48 7.24 5.26
N THR A 155 -21.32 6.47 6.33
CA THR A 155 -21.41 6.95 7.73
C THR A 155 -20.01 7.13 8.34
N GLU A 156 -19.91 7.62 9.57
CA GLU A 156 -18.61 7.98 10.19
C GLU A 156 -17.73 6.77 10.55
N GLN A 157 -18.28 5.57 10.73
CA GLN A 157 -17.49 4.35 11.04
C GLN A 157 -17.73 3.26 10.00
N LEU A 158 -17.17 3.43 8.80
CA LEU A 158 -17.23 2.39 7.79
C LEU A 158 -15.98 1.51 7.78
N SER A 159 -16.22 0.21 7.59
CA SER A 159 -15.18 -0.73 7.20
C SER A 159 -14.70 -0.46 5.78
N GLU A 160 -13.47 -0.84 5.50
CA GLU A 160 -12.86 -0.81 4.16
C GLU A 160 -13.75 -1.52 3.13
N GLU A 161 -14.22 -2.71 3.48
CA GLU A 161 -15.11 -3.53 2.66
C GLU A 161 -16.38 -2.78 2.26
N TYR A 162 -16.98 -2.02 3.19
CA TYR A 162 -18.19 -1.26 2.88
C TYR A 162 -17.90 -0.10 1.93
N ILE A 163 -16.76 0.58 2.09
CA ILE A 163 -16.34 1.65 1.17
C ILE A 163 -16.09 1.09 -0.23
N ILE A 164 -15.40 -0.04 -0.34
CA ILE A 164 -15.12 -0.72 -1.61
C ILE A 164 -16.43 -1.12 -2.29
N ASN A 165 -17.36 -1.76 -1.57
CA ASN A 165 -18.66 -2.13 -2.11
C ASN A 165 -19.48 -0.92 -2.58
N ILE A 166 -19.38 0.24 -1.92
CA ILE A 166 -20.01 1.47 -2.40
C ILE A 166 -19.35 1.93 -3.70
N LEU A 167 -18.03 1.95 -3.80
CA LEU A 167 -17.31 2.34 -5.03
C LEU A 167 -17.72 1.44 -6.20
N GLU A 168 -17.76 0.13 -5.98
CA GLU A 168 -18.21 -0.85 -6.98
C GLU A 168 -19.67 -0.64 -7.36
N GLY A 169 -20.54 -0.43 -6.37
CA GLY A 169 -21.97 -0.20 -6.57
C GLY A 169 -22.25 1.08 -7.36
N VAL A 170 -21.52 2.16 -7.09
CA VAL A 170 -21.66 3.42 -7.84
C VAL A 170 -21.13 3.25 -9.27
N ASN A 171 -19.99 2.57 -9.44
CA ASN A 171 -19.44 2.33 -10.77
C ASN A 171 -20.39 1.48 -11.64
N THR A 172 -20.89 0.37 -11.09
CA THR A 172 -21.74 -0.59 -11.81
C THR A 172 -23.17 -0.10 -12.05
N ARG A 173 -23.79 0.58 -11.07
CA ARG A 173 -25.24 0.90 -11.12
C ARG A 173 -25.54 2.28 -11.65
N THR A 174 -24.73 3.29 -11.33
CA THR A 174 -25.05 4.68 -11.68
C THR A 174 -24.18 5.23 -12.80
N ARG A 175 -23.02 4.60 -13.08
CA ARG A 175 -21.99 5.09 -14.03
C ARG A 175 -21.59 6.55 -13.76
N ILE A 176 -21.77 7.04 -12.54
CA ILE A 176 -21.37 8.38 -12.13
C ILE A 176 -19.84 8.43 -12.13
N GLY A 177 -19.26 9.48 -12.71
CA GLY A 177 -17.82 9.58 -12.96
C GLY A 177 -17.36 8.93 -14.27
N SER A 178 -18.23 8.21 -14.99
CA SER A 178 -17.93 7.70 -16.34
C SER A 178 -17.99 8.80 -17.40
N SER A 179 -16.96 8.86 -18.23
CA SER A 179 -16.85 9.72 -19.41
C SER A 179 -17.99 9.45 -20.41
N ARG A 180 -18.51 8.22 -20.43
CA ARG A 180 -19.59 7.79 -21.35
C ARG A 180 -20.95 8.41 -21.00
N VAL A 181 -21.19 8.75 -19.73
CA VAL A 181 -22.42 9.41 -19.28
C VAL A 181 -22.33 10.92 -19.54
N ASN A 182 -21.17 11.53 -19.26
CA ASN A 182 -20.95 12.96 -19.47
C ASN A 182 -21.06 13.37 -20.95
N LEU A 183 -20.64 12.54 -21.89
CA LEU A 183 -20.84 12.80 -23.32
C LEU A 183 -22.31 12.79 -23.72
N LYS A 184 -23.12 11.83 -23.24
CA LYS A 184 -24.56 11.78 -23.56
C LYS A 184 -25.31 13.01 -23.04
N THR A 185 -25.00 13.45 -21.83
CA THR A 185 -25.59 14.67 -21.25
C THR A 185 -25.14 15.91 -22.03
N ARG A 186 -23.85 16.01 -22.38
CA ARG A 186 -23.30 17.17 -23.11
C ARG A 186 -23.81 17.27 -24.56
N PHE A 187 -24.01 16.14 -25.25
CA PHE A 187 -24.62 16.11 -26.58
C PHE A 187 -26.12 16.47 -26.56
N LYS A 188 -26.85 16.08 -25.51
CA LYS A 188 -28.26 16.46 -25.34
C LYS A 188 -28.42 17.98 -25.23
N TYR A 189 -27.58 18.65 -24.44
CA TYR A 189 -27.59 20.12 -24.32
C TYR A 189 -27.12 20.88 -25.57
N ILE A 190 -26.31 20.26 -26.44
CA ILE A 190 -25.90 20.88 -27.70
C ILE A 190 -27.02 20.76 -28.75
N LEU A 191 -27.70 19.61 -28.82
CA LEU A 191 -28.81 19.40 -29.78
C LEU A 191 -30.07 20.22 -29.42
N GLU A 192 -30.36 20.42 -28.13
CA GLU A 192 -31.46 21.28 -27.66
C GLU A 192 -31.20 22.80 -27.83
N ARG A 193 -30.02 23.20 -28.32
CA ARG A 193 -29.71 24.60 -28.67
C ARG A 193 -29.78 24.89 -30.18
N PHE A 194 -30.05 23.88 -31.01
CA PHE A 194 -30.13 23.99 -32.48
C PHE A 194 -31.53 23.65 -33.04
N TRP A 195 -32.55 23.63 -32.19
CA TRP A 195 -33.99 23.66 -32.51
C TRP A 195 -34.70 24.55 -31.51
#